data_AF-A0A9D4M3Q5-F1
#
_entry.id   AF-A0A9D4M3Q5-F1
#
_cell.length_a   1.000
_cell.length_b   1.000
_cell.length_c   1.000
_cell.angle_alpha   90.00
_cell.angle_beta   90.00
_cell.angle_gamma   90.00
#
_symmetry.space_group_name_H-M   'P 1'
#
loop_
_entity.id
_entity.type
_entity.pdbx_description
1 polymer ?
#
loop_
_entity_poly.entity_id
_entity_poly.type
_entity_poly.pdbx_seq_one_letter_code
_entity_poly.pdbx_strand_id
1 'polypeptide(L)'
;MFVSWNEAQKYCIDIGGCLAGNNSNMAELNLAVSNEIQQTSGPAYWTGARKLDGLGWIWLNGDNVSITPIIDESDARCTHVWDGNFHDIACGGKKIWQYCICEVW
;
A
#
# COMPACT_ATOMS: atom_id res chain seq x y z
N MET A 1 6.60 -13.99 4.73
CA MET A 1 7.16 -13.25 5.90
C MET A 1 6.30 -12.02 6.13
N PHE A 2 5.70 -11.86 7.31
CA PHE A 2 4.88 -10.68 7.59
C PHE A 2 5.76 -9.46 7.89
N VAL A 3 5.46 -8.33 7.27
CA VAL A 3 6.20 -7.07 7.46
C VAL A 3 5.24 -5.92 7.76
N SER A 4 5.70 -4.96 8.55
CA SER A 4 5.05 -3.66 8.74
C SER A 4 5.24 -2.79 7.50
N TRP A 5 4.48 -1.71 7.40
CA TRP A 5 4.61 -0.73 6.31
C TRP A 5 6.03 -0.14 6.27
N ASN A 6 6.60 0.15 7.45
CA ASN A 6 7.96 0.70 7.54
C ASN A 6 9.02 -0.30 7.04
N GLU A 7 8.90 -1.58 7.39
CA GLU A 7 9.79 -2.64 6.92
C GLU A 7 9.65 -2.83 5.40
N ALA A 8 8.42 -2.78 4.88
CA ALA A 8 8.11 -2.88 3.46
C ALA A 8 8.68 -1.71 2.65
N GLN A 9 8.48 -0.48 3.13
CA GLN A 9 9.03 0.72 2.49
C GLN A 9 10.56 0.70 2.51
N LYS A 10 11.17 0.29 3.64
CA LYS A 10 12.62 0.15 3.72
C LYS A 10 13.14 -0.85 2.68
N TYR A 11 12.48 -2.00 2.55
CA TYR A 11 12.84 -2.98 1.52
C TYR A 11 12.79 -2.39 0.11
N CYS A 12 11.71 -1.65 -0.24
CA CYS A 12 11.63 -1.01 -1.55
C CYS A 12 12.74 0.03 -1.76
N ILE A 13 13.09 0.81 -0.74
CA ILE A 13 14.21 1.76 -0.80
C ILE A 13 15.54 1.03 -1.03
N ASP A 14 15.77 -0.08 -0.34
CA ASP A 14 17.02 -0.86 -0.44
C ASP A 14 17.24 -1.43 -1.84
N ILE A 15 16.18 -1.61 -2.63
CA ILE A 15 16.24 -2.05 -4.04
C ILE A 15 16.12 -0.89 -5.06
N GLY A 16 16.19 0.37 -4.61
CA GLY A 16 16.18 1.56 -5.47
C GLY A 16 14.78 2.07 -5.88
N GLY A 17 13.74 1.67 -5.15
CA GLY A 17 12.36 2.07 -5.42
C GLY A 17 11.60 2.60 -4.19
N CYS A 18 10.28 2.61 -4.29
CA CYS A 18 9.37 2.92 -3.18
C CYS A 18 8.11 2.05 -3.27
N LEU A 19 7.34 1.96 -2.18
CA LEU A 19 6.03 1.32 -2.25
C LEU A 19 5.18 1.95 -3.36
N ALA A 20 4.55 1.08 -4.14
CA ALA A 20 3.75 1.41 -5.30
C ALA A 20 2.67 2.45 -5.00
N GLY A 21 2.52 3.40 -5.92
CA GLY A 21 1.58 4.51 -5.85
C GLY A 21 0.74 4.67 -7.11
N ASN A 22 0.41 5.92 -7.45
CA ASN A 22 -0.53 6.28 -8.53
C ASN A 22 -0.10 5.80 -9.93
N ASN A 23 1.21 5.63 -10.15
CA ASN A 23 1.80 5.47 -11.48
C ASN A 23 1.95 4.01 -11.89
N SER A 24 2.02 3.10 -10.93
CA SER A 24 1.82 1.69 -11.21
C SER A 24 0.32 1.51 -11.44
N ASN A 25 0.00 1.00 -12.63
CA ASN A 25 -1.35 0.87 -13.13
C ASN A 25 -2.18 0.08 -12.10
N MET A 26 -2.86 0.78 -11.17
CA MET A 26 -3.46 0.16 -9.98
C MET A 26 -4.51 -0.88 -10.37
N ALA A 27 -5.08 -0.73 -11.57
CA ALA A 27 -5.92 -1.72 -12.23
C ALA A 27 -5.13 -2.99 -12.62
N GLU A 28 -3.92 -2.87 -13.18
CA GLU A 28 -3.04 -4.01 -13.45
C GLU A 28 -2.46 -4.60 -12.16
N LEU A 29 -2.21 -3.79 -11.15
CA LEU A 29 -1.84 -4.28 -9.82
C LEU A 29 -2.98 -5.10 -9.25
N ASN A 30 -4.19 -4.56 -9.20
CA ASN A 30 -5.38 -5.29 -8.81
C ASN A 30 -5.62 -6.53 -9.70
N LEU A 31 -5.29 -6.49 -11.00
CA LEU A 31 -5.44 -7.63 -11.90
C LEU A 31 -4.39 -8.71 -11.63
N ALA A 32 -3.11 -8.34 -11.49
CA ALA A 32 -1.99 -9.22 -11.20
C ALA A 32 -2.17 -9.88 -9.83
N VAL A 33 -2.56 -9.08 -8.84
CA VAL A 33 -3.02 -9.49 -7.52
C VAL A 33 -4.20 -10.46 -7.69
N SER A 34 -5.32 -10.06 -8.29
CA SER A 34 -6.51 -10.93 -8.42
C SER A 34 -6.26 -12.27 -9.12
N ASN A 35 -5.32 -12.32 -10.07
CA ASN A 35 -4.95 -13.53 -10.80
C ASN A 35 -4.07 -14.48 -9.97
N GLU A 36 -3.24 -13.98 -9.05
CA GLU A 36 -2.46 -14.80 -8.11
C GLU A 36 -3.26 -15.21 -6.86
N ILE A 37 -4.44 -14.63 -6.61
CA ILE A 37 -5.10 -14.56 -5.28
C ILE A 37 -6.38 -15.41 -5.13
N GLN A 38 -6.74 -16.24 -6.10
CA GLN A 38 -8.01 -16.99 -6.01
C GLN A 38 -8.07 -18.11 -4.94
N GLN A 39 -7.11 -18.28 -4.01
CA GLN A 39 -7.09 -19.48 -3.15
C GLN A 39 -7.09 -19.31 -1.63
N THR A 40 -6.94 -18.13 -1.04
CA THR A 40 -7.03 -17.99 0.44
C THR A 40 -7.36 -16.55 0.79
N SER A 41 -8.34 -16.32 1.68
CA SER A 41 -8.61 -15.08 2.44
C SER A 41 -7.72 -13.90 2.02
N GLY A 42 -8.14 -13.16 0.98
CA GLY A 42 -7.26 -12.40 0.06
C GLY A 42 -6.06 -11.70 0.71
N PRO A 43 -4.84 -11.80 0.15
CA PRO A 43 -3.66 -11.20 0.73
C PRO A 43 -3.76 -9.68 0.66
N ALA A 44 -3.36 -9.07 1.77
CA ALA A 44 -3.21 -7.64 1.88
C ALA A 44 -1.79 -7.22 1.50
N TYR A 45 -1.65 -6.15 0.72
CA TYR A 45 -0.37 -5.61 0.31
C TYR A 45 -0.23 -4.13 0.66
N TRP A 46 0.99 -3.72 0.96
CA TRP A 46 1.31 -2.34 1.33
C TRP A 46 1.28 -1.43 0.11
N THR A 47 0.80 -0.20 0.27
CA THR A 47 0.86 0.83 -0.78
C THR A 47 1.57 2.08 -0.27
N GLY A 48 2.03 2.92 -1.20
CA GLY A 48 2.73 4.17 -0.91
C GLY A 48 1.81 5.30 -0.43
N ALA A 49 0.51 5.09 -0.24
CA ALA A 49 -0.36 6.14 0.26
C ALA A 49 -0.13 6.31 1.78
N ARG A 50 0.06 7.57 2.20
CA ARG A 50 0.22 7.93 3.60
C ARG A 50 -0.49 9.23 3.93
N LYS A 51 -0.95 9.36 5.17
CA LYS A 51 -1.65 10.55 5.67
C LYS A 51 -0.61 11.55 6.18
N LEU A 52 -0.64 12.76 5.64
CA LEU A 52 0.12 13.89 6.15
C LEU A 52 -0.81 14.87 6.89
N ASP A 53 -0.36 15.33 8.05
CA ASP A 53 -1.10 16.29 8.87
C ASP A 53 -1.37 17.57 8.07
N GLY A 54 -2.65 17.92 7.93
CA GLY A 54 -3.09 19.11 7.19
C GLY A 54 -3.10 19.02 5.66
N LEU A 55 -2.62 17.90 5.08
CA LEU A 55 -2.56 17.71 3.61
C LEU A 55 -3.39 16.53 3.10
N GLY A 56 -3.88 15.66 4.00
CA GLY A 56 -4.63 14.48 3.62
C GLY A 56 -3.74 13.35 3.13
N TRP A 57 -4.27 12.50 2.25
CA TRP A 57 -3.55 11.34 1.71
C TRP A 57 -2.69 11.72 0.52
N ILE A 58 -1.41 11.36 0.58
CA ILE A 58 -0.43 11.57 -0.48
C ILE A 58 0.31 10.27 -0.78
N TRP A 59 0.72 10.11 -2.04
CA TRP A 59 1.63 9.05 -2.46
C TRP A 59 3.07 9.37 -2.07
N LEU A 60 3.94 8.37 -1.97
CA LEU A 60 5.35 8.58 -1.64
C LEU A 60 6.12 9.39 -2.69
N ASN A 61 5.63 9.42 -3.93
CA ASN A 61 6.16 10.27 -5.00
C ASN A 61 5.75 11.75 -4.87
N GLY A 62 4.88 12.09 -3.90
CA GLY A 62 4.38 13.44 -3.67
C GLY A 62 3.06 13.76 -4.36
N ASP A 63 2.53 12.86 -5.18
CA ASP A 63 1.24 13.04 -5.84
C ASP A 63 0.09 12.97 -4.83
N ASN A 64 -0.97 13.74 -5.09
CA ASN A 64 -2.20 13.63 -4.32
C ASN A 64 -2.89 12.29 -4.58
N VAL A 65 -3.44 11.69 -3.52
CA VAL A 65 -4.22 10.47 -3.63
C VAL A 65 -5.62 10.83 -4.14
N SER A 66 -5.92 10.46 -5.39
CA SER A 66 -7.23 10.62 -6.02
C SER A 66 -8.15 9.42 -5.82
N ILE A 67 -7.62 8.29 -5.35
CA ILE A 67 -8.40 7.08 -5.05
C ILE A 67 -9.19 7.28 -3.76
N THR A 68 -10.46 7.63 -3.93
CA THR A 68 -11.48 7.67 -2.88
C THR A 68 -12.51 6.56 -3.13
N PRO A 69 -12.95 5.82 -2.11
CA PRO A 69 -12.65 6.00 -0.68
C PRO A 69 -11.48 5.13 -0.16
N ILE A 70 -10.71 5.68 0.78
CA ILE A 70 -9.91 4.89 1.74
C ILE A 70 -10.83 4.59 2.92
N ILE A 71 -10.94 3.32 3.31
CA ILE A 71 -11.75 2.85 4.42
C ILE A 71 -10.98 3.14 5.71
N ASP A 72 -11.51 4.05 6.53
CA ASP A 72 -10.92 4.51 7.79
C ASP A 72 -11.22 3.50 8.91
N GLU A 73 -10.18 2.83 9.41
CA GLU A 73 -10.23 1.84 10.48
C GLU A 73 -9.58 2.34 11.78
N SER A 74 -8.81 3.45 11.80
CA SER A 74 -8.26 4.08 13.02
C SER A 74 -7.43 5.35 12.70
N ASP A 75 -6.78 5.99 13.70
CA ASP A 75 -5.76 7.08 13.56
C ASP A 75 -4.48 6.64 12.83
N ALA A 76 -4.68 5.96 11.71
CA ALA A 76 -3.71 5.34 10.87
C ALA A 76 -3.21 6.33 9.82
N ARG A 77 -1.92 6.20 9.49
CA ARG A 77 -1.22 7.10 8.57
C ARG A 77 -0.66 6.40 7.34
N CYS A 78 -0.91 5.10 7.19
CA CYS A 78 -0.43 4.30 6.08
C CYS A 78 -1.59 3.47 5.52
N THR A 79 -1.43 2.96 4.31
CA THR A 79 -2.48 2.17 3.65
C THR A 79 -2.01 0.80 3.20
N HIS A 80 -2.96 -0.11 3.14
CA HIS A 80 -2.84 -1.37 2.43
C HIS A 80 -4.08 -1.59 1.55
N VAL A 81 -3.96 -2.46 0.56
CA VAL A 81 -5.14 -2.96 -0.17
C VAL A 81 -5.54 -4.29 0.42
N TRP A 82 -6.83 -4.49 0.62
CA TRP A 82 -7.44 -5.75 1.00
C TRP A 82 -8.84 -5.81 0.41
N ASP A 83 -9.26 -6.99 -0.07
CA ASP A 83 -10.57 -7.17 -0.71
C ASP A 83 -10.87 -6.17 -1.85
N GLY A 84 -9.82 -5.77 -2.58
CA GLY A 84 -9.89 -4.77 -3.66
C GLY A 84 -10.08 -3.32 -3.21
N ASN A 85 -10.11 -3.05 -1.90
CA ASN A 85 -10.30 -1.73 -1.33
C ASN A 85 -9.04 -1.25 -0.60
N PHE A 86 -8.87 0.07 -0.50
CA PHE A 86 -7.82 0.68 0.31
C PHE A 86 -8.29 0.84 1.74
N HIS A 87 -7.49 0.36 2.69
CA HIS A 87 -7.73 0.49 4.12
C HIS A 87 -6.58 1.25 4.77
N ASP A 88 -6.90 2.12 5.72
CA ASP A 88 -5.87 2.70 6.57
C ASP A 88 -5.44 1.76 7.70
N ILE A 89 -4.19 1.92 8.11
CA ILE A 89 -3.55 1.08 9.12
C ILE A 89 -2.33 1.78 9.75
N ALA A 90 -2.05 1.48 11.02
CA ALA A 90 -0.87 2.00 11.70
C ALA A 90 0.43 1.46 11.06
N CYS A 91 1.31 2.36 10.64
CA CYS A 91 2.51 2.05 9.84
C CYS A 91 3.48 1.04 10.49
N GLY A 92 3.56 1.02 11.84
CA GLY A 92 4.49 0.16 12.59
C GLY A 92 3.84 -0.99 13.37
N GLY A 93 2.51 -1.02 13.48
CA GLY A 93 1.82 -1.89 14.44
C GLY A 93 1.43 -3.26 13.90
N LYS A 94 0.82 -3.29 12.71
CA LYS A 94 0.26 -4.53 12.13
C LYS A 94 1.13 -4.98 10.97
N LYS A 95 1.55 -6.24 11.02
CA LYS A 95 2.32 -6.88 9.94
C LYS A 95 1.35 -7.59 9.01
N ILE A 96 1.38 -7.27 7.72
CA ILE A 96 0.51 -7.90 6.71
C ILE A 96 1.33 -8.77 5.76
N TRP A 97 0.63 -9.48 4.87
CA TRP A 97 1.20 -10.45 3.93
C TRP A 97 2.19 -9.80 2.95
N GLN A 98 3.07 -10.64 2.41
CA GLN A 98 4.28 -10.21 1.73
C GLN A 98 4.06 -10.03 0.23
N TYR A 99 3.46 -8.91 -0.16
CA TYR A 99 3.69 -8.34 -1.49
C TYR A 99 3.96 -6.86 -1.30
N CYS A 100 5.22 -6.48 -1.29
CA CYS A 100 5.60 -5.08 -1.42
C CYS A 100 5.75 -4.87 -2.91
N ILE A 101 4.81 -4.16 -3.54
CA ILE A 101 5.03 -3.74 -4.92
C ILE A 101 5.92 -2.51 -4.83
N CYS A 102 7.11 -2.60 -5.42
CA CYS A 102 8.04 -1.48 -5.46
C CYS A 102 8.02 -0.85 -6.86
N GLU A 103 7.79 0.45 -6.94
CA GLU A 103 8.06 1.24 -8.14
C GLU A 103 9.55 1.60 -8.14
N VAL A 104 10.29 1.11 -9.14
CA VAL A 104 11.70 1.45 -9.37
C VAL A 104 11.77 2.57 -10.39
N TRP A 105 12.53 3.61 -10.09
CA TRP A 105 12.68 4.82 -10.91
C TRP A 105 13.81 4.68 -11.94
#